data_AF-A0AAE9A872-F1
#
_entry.id   AF-A0AAE9A872-F1
#
_cell.length_a   1.000
_cell.length_b   1.000
_cell.length_c   1.000
_cell.angle_alpha   90.00
_cell.angle_beta   90.00
_cell.angle_gamma   90.00
#
_symmetry.space_group_name_H-M   'P 1'
#
loop_
_entity.id
_entity.type
_entity.pdbx_description
1 polymer ?
#
loop_
_entity_poly.entity_id
_entity_poly.type
_entity_poly.pdbx_seq_one_letter_code
_entity_poly.pdbx_strand_id
1 'polypeptide(L)'
;MNRSDDIIKRQKAAELNDCRELVEVQSGNEYQIRKLMEQFPQYAWKYAEGITIPGYMIKIAEQVSEEFDGVRNIPTDLFPCEYFRVIDHSTPTELAIQPKRFDKTEEQLRRKMQIHYEDDQDRIRIPSCQLFPKVACAVRIENMWYRGKLENVADLSPWVYVYLVDVGMSRQVAKSDIRYLDSKFGHYPPMVARGRIRDLESGS
;
A
#
# COMPACT_ATOMS: atom_id res chain seq x y z
N MET A 1 -0.69 -30.62 -26.60
CA MET A 1 0.16 -30.84 -25.40
C MET A 1 -0.76 -30.99 -24.20
N ASN A 2 -0.57 -32.04 -23.40
CA ASN A 2 -1.50 -32.42 -22.34
C ASN A 2 -1.27 -31.53 -21.11
N ARG A 3 -2.32 -30.96 -20.52
CA ARG A 3 -2.25 -29.98 -19.41
C ARG A 3 -1.48 -30.52 -18.19
N SER A 4 -1.43 -31.85 -18.05
CA SER A 4 -0.65 -32.55 -17.02
C SER A 4 0.87 -32.45 -17.25
N ASP A 5 1.32 -32.45 -18.50
CA ASP A 5 2.74 -32.42 -18.82
C ASP A 5 3.36 -31.04 -18.50
N ASP A 6 2.61 -29.96 -18.74
CA ASP A 6 3.04 -28.60 -18.41
C ASP A 6 3.11 -28.35 -16.90
N ILE A 7 2.21 -28.96 -16.12
CA ILE A 7 2.23 -28.88 -14.66
C ILE A 7 3.46 -29.61 -14.10
N ILE A 8 3.75 -30.81 -14.60
CA ILE A 8 4.93 -31.60 -14.20
C ILE A 8 6.22 -30.85 -14.57
N LYS A 9 6.26 -30.20 -15.74
CA LYS A 9 7.41 -29.43 -16.22
C LYS A 9 7.65 -28.18 -15.36
N ARG A 10 6.58 -27.49 -14.95
CA ARG A 10 6.65 -26.34 -14.02
C ARG A 10 7.06 -26.75 -12.61
N GLN A 11 6.58 -27.90 -12.11
CA GLN A 11 7.01 -28.45 -10.82
C GLN A 11 8.50 -28.79 -10.83
N LYS A 12 8.98 -29.49 -11.86
CA LYS A 12 10.42 -29.77 -12.00
C LYS A 12 11.26 -28.50 -12.12
N ALA A 13 10.78 -27.48 -12.85
CA ALA A 13 11.48 -26.20 -12.95
C ALA A 13 11.49 -25.42 -11.63
N ALA A 14 10.45 -25.55 -10.80
CA ALA A 14 10.41 -24.97 -9.47
C ALA A 14 11.33 -25.70 -8.48
N GLU A 15 11.46 -27.03 -8.59
CA GLU A 15 12.40 -27.84 -7.81
C GLU A 15 13.86 -27.60 -8.21
N LEU A 16 14.11 -27.23 -9.48
CA LEU A 16 15.43 -26.89 -10.02
C LEU A 16 15.82 -25.41 -9.85
N ASN A 17 14.87 -24.56 -9.46
CA ASN A 17 15.21 -23.21 -9.02
C ASN A 17 15.85 -23.36 -7.64
N ASP A 18 17.18 -23.47 -7.62
CA ASP A 18 18.00 -23.07 -6.48
C ASP A 18 17.54 -21.65 -6.13
N CYS A 19 16.67 -21.53 -5.14
CA CYS A 19 16.32 -20.26 -4.54
C CYS A 19 17.64 -19.61 -4.19
N ARG A 20 18.04 -18.59 -4.97
CA ARG A 20 19.21 -17.76 -4.67
C ARG A 20 19.18 -17.49 -3.19
N GLU A 21 20.19 -17.98 -2.49
CA GLU A 21 20.35 -17.78 -1.06
C GLU A 21 20.07 -16.30 -0.78
N LEU A 22 19.03 -16.03 0.03
CA LEU A 22 18.60 -14.68 0.31
C LEU A 22 19.71 -14.01 1.14
N VAL A 23 20.67 -13.40 0.45
CA VAL A 23 21.75 -12.67 1.11
C VAL A 23 21.14 -11.44 1.78
N GLU A 24 21.18 -11.41 3.11
CA GLU A 24 20.71 -10.27 3.87
C GLU A 24 21.69 -9.10 3.70
N VAL A 25 21.22 -8.04 3.05
CA VAL A 25 21.96 -6.78 2.96
C VAL A 25 21.77 -6.04 4.27
N GLN A 26 22.82 -5.95 5.09
CA GLN A 26 22.81 -5.28 6.39
C GLN A 26 22.80 -3.73 6.28
N SER A 27 22.10 -3.18 5.29
CA SER A 27 22.05 -1.74 5.04
C SER A 27 20.73 -1.32 4.41
N GLY A 28 20.38 -0.04 4.56
CA GLY A 28 19.19 0.57 3.98
C GLY A 28 17.91 0.39 4.79
N ASN A 29 16.84 1.05 4.34
CA ASN A 29 15.59 1.17 5.08
C ASN A 29 14.88 -0.17 5.31
N GLU A 30 14.96 -1.10 4.37
CA GLU A 30 14.30 -2.41 4.49
C GLU A 30 14.92 -3.27 5.61
N TYR A 31 16.26 -3.24 5.74
CA TYR A 31 16.97 -3.90 6.83
C TYR A 31 16.60 -3.28 8.17
N GLN A 32 16.58 -1.94 8.25
CA GLN A 32 16.19 -1.21 9.47
C GLN A 32 14.74 -1.51 9.87
N ILE A 33 13.79 -1.50 8.93
CA ILE A 33 12.39 -1.87 9.17
C ILE A 33 12.30 -3.27 9.74
N ARG A 34 13.01 -4.25 9.17
CA ARG A 34 12.99 -5.64 9.66
C ARG A 34 13.48 -5.74 11.11
N LYS A 35 14.58 -5.05 11.45
CA LYS A 35 15.08 -5.00 12.83
C LYS A 35 14.09 -4.34 13.79
N LEU A 36 13.42 -3.29 13.36
CA LEU A 36 12.40 -2.63 14.15
C LEU A 36 11.14 -3.50 14.33
N MET A 37 10.77 -4.31 13.33
CA MET A 37 9.70 -5.30 13.45
C MET A 37 10.03 -6.39 14.48
N GLU A 38 11.28 -6.88 14.50
CA GLU A 38 11.75 -7.84 15.51
C GLU A 38 11.73 -7.23 16.92
N GLN A 39 12.17 -5.98 17.06
CA GLN A 39 12.29 -5.30 18.35
C GLN A 39 10.96 -4.78 18.90
N PHE A 40 10.06 -4.32 18.03
CA PHE A 40 8.79 -3.70 18.38
C PHE A 40 7.63 -4.30 17.57
N PRO A 41 7.30 -5.59 17.80
CA PRO A 41 6.28 -6.30 17.02
C PRO A 41 4.85 -5.78 17.25
N GLN A 42 4.62 -5.01 18.31
CA GLN A 42 3.33 -4.38 18.58
C GLN A 42 2.97 -3.28 17.57
N TYR A 43 3.95 -2.79 16.80
CA TYR A 43 3.75 -1.74 15.80
C TYR A 43 3.86 -2.31 14.38
N ALA A 44 3.09 -1.73 13.47
CA ALA A 44 3.24 -1.93 12.05
C ALA A 44 4.30 -0.96 11.51
N TRP A 45 5.36 -1.53 10.94
CA TRP A 45 6.48 -0.77 10.38
C TRP A 45 6.41 -0.62 8.87
N LYS A 46 5.67 -1.50 8.19
CA LYS A 46 5.52 -1.51 6.73
C LYS A 46 4.15 -2.06 6.37
N TYR A 47 3.51 -1.46 5.36
CA TYR A 47 2.29 -2.01 4.77
C TYR A 47 2.65 -3.15 3.81
N ALA A 48 1.78 -4.15 3.70
CA ALA A 48 1.94 -5.19 2.71
C ALA A 48 1.96 -4.58 1.29
N GLU A 49 3.06 -4.76 0.57
CA GLU A 49 3.24 -4.34 -0.84
C GLU A 49 2.63 -5.38 -1.82
N GLY A 50 1.73 -6.25 -1.33
CA GLY A 50 1.08 -7.27 -2.15
C GLY A 50 0.33 -6.64 -3.33
N ILE A 51 0.15 -7.43 -4.39
CA ILE A 51 -0.62 -7.03 -5.58
C ILE A 51 -1.91 -6.39 -5.09
N THR A 52 -2.03 -5.08 -5.29
CA THR A 52 -3.22 -4.34 -4.87
C THR A 52 -4.42 -4.95 -5.56
N ILE A 53 -5.62 -4.76 -5.00
CA ILE A 53 -6.85 -5.26 -5.61
C ILE A 53 -6.97 -4.89 -7.10
N PRO A 54 -6.65 -3.64 -7.53
CA PRO A 54 -6.53 -3.30 -8.94
C PRO A 54 -5.56 -4.20 -9.71
N GLY A 55 -4.39 -4.52 -9.15
CA GLY A 55 -3.43 -5.42 -9.78
C GLY A 55 -3.94 -6.85 -9.93
N TYR A 56 -4.78 -7.35 -9.00
CA TYR A 56 -5.41 -8.65 -9.14
C TYR A 56 -6.47 -8.64 -10.25
N MET A 57 -7.31 -7.60 -10.29
CA MET A 57 -8.33 -7.45 -11.34
C MET A 57 -7.70 -7.27 -12.72
N ILE A 58 -6.60 -6.51 -12.82
CA ILE A 58 -5.83 -6.37 -14.07
C ILE A 58 -5.31 -7.73 -14.52
N LYS A 59 -4.73 -8.55 -13.62
CA LYS A 59 -4.25 -9.90 -13.97
C LYS A 59 -5.37 -10.80 -14.49
N ILE A 60 -6.55 -10.76 -13.88
CA ILE A 60 -7.70 -11.53 -14.41
C ILE A 60 -8.08 -11.00 -15.79
N ALA A 61 -8.18 -9.68 -15.97
CA ALA A 61 -8.53 -9.09 -17.27
C ALA A 61 -7.48 -9.42 -18.35
N GLU A 62 -6.19 -9.41 -18.01
CA GLU A 62 -5.09 -9.84 -18.88
C GLU A 62 -5.24 -11.32 -19.26
N GLN A 63 -5.49 -12.21 -18.29
CA GLN A 63 -5.73 -13.63 -18.54
C GLN A 63 -6.94 -13.86 -19.47
N VAL A 64 -8.06 -13.18 -19.21
CA VAL A 64 -9.24 -13.24 -20.09
C VAL A 64 -8.91 -12.70 -21.49
N SER A 65 -8.10 -11.66 -21.60
CA SER A 65 -7.69 -11.12 -22.90
C SER A 65 -6.80 -12.09 -23.67
N GLU A 66 -5.88 -12.77 -22.99
CA GLU A 66 -5.02 -13.81 -23.59
C GLU A 66 -5.82 -15.05 -24.02
N GLU A 67 -6.75 -15.51 -23.18
CA GLU A 67 -7.56 -16.70 -23.47
C GLU A 67 -8.49 -16.51 -24.68
N PHE A 68 -8.94 -15.27 -24.92
CA PHE A 68 -9.87 -14.92 -25.99
C PHE A 68 -9.22 -14.06 -27.09
N ASP A 69 -7.90 -14.17 -27.27
CA ASP A 69 -7.18 -13.46 -28.33
C ASP A 69 -7.77 -13.77 -29.72
N GLY A 70 -7.99 -12.73 -30.52
CA GLY A 70 -8.63 -12.82 -31.85
C GLY A 70 -10.17 -12.96 -31.85
N VAL A 71 -10.83 -13.03 -30.69
CA VAL A 71 -12.30 -13.03 -30.60
C VAL A 71 -12.83 -11.59 -30.57
N ARG A 72 -13.67 -11.21 -31.54
CA ARG A 72 -14.15 -9.82 -31.70
C ARG A 72 -15.14 -9.35 -30.62
N ASN A 73 -15.83 -10.28 -29.95
CA ASN A 73 -16.90 -9.97 -29.00
C ASN A 73 -16.78 -10.86 -27.75
N ILE A 74 -15.88 -10.49 -26.84
CA ILE A 74 -15.78 -11.14 -25.53
C ILE A 74 -16.95 -10.63 -24.67
N PRO A 75 -17.80 -11.52 -24.11
CA PRO A 75 -18.86 -11.11 -23.20
C PRO A 75 -18.29 -10.30 -22.02
N THR A 76 -18.84 -9.11 -21.78
CA THR A 76 -18.31 -8.17 -20.76
C THR A 76 -18.51 -8.66 -19.33
N ASP A 77 -19.43 -9.58 -19.12
CA ASP A 77 -19.69 -10.29 -17.85
C ASP A 77 -18.58 -11.28 -17.46
N LEU A 78 -17.69 -11.65 -18.39
CA LEU A 78 -16.49 -12.44 -18.08
C LEU A 78 -15.39 -11.60 -17.40
N PHE A 79 -15.43 -10.28 -17.57
CA PHE A 79 -14.47 -9.40 -16.92
C PHE A 79 -14.88 -9.13 -15.47
N PRO A 80 -13.93 -9.13 -14.52
CA PRO A 80 -14.23 -8.76 -13.15
C PRO A 80 -14.71 -7.31 -13.11
N CYS A 81 -15.91 -7.09 -12.58
CA CYS A 81 -16.46 -5.76 -12.36
C CYS A 81 -16.27 -5.37 -10.89
N GLU A 82 -15.52 -4.30 -10.65
CA GLU A 82 -15.38 -3.69 -9.32
C GLU A 82 -15.67 -2.20 -9.40
N TYR A 83 -16.46 -1.70 -8.46
CA TYR A 83 -16.79 -0.28 -8.38
C TYR A 83 -15.75 0.45 -7.53
N PHE A 84 -15.28 1.57 -8.05
CA PHE A 84 -14.34 2.44 -7.35
C PHE A 84 -15.00 3.79 -7.05
N ARG A 85 -14.65 4.36 -5.90
CA ARG A 85 -14.89 5.76 -5.56
C ARG A 85 -13.66 6.57 -5.96
N VAL A 86 -13.85 7.67 -6.68
CA VAL A 86 -12.79 8.65 -6.93
C VAL A 86 -12.67 9.52 -5.67
N ILE A 87 -11.52 9.44 -5.01
CA ILE A 87 -11.21 10.16 -3.76
C ILE A 87 -10.59 11.52 -4.06
N ASP A 88 -9.63 11.54 -4.97
CA ASP A 88 -8.93 12.73 -5.42
C ASP A 88 -8.67 12.66 -6.93
N HIS A 89 -8.68 13.81 -7.56
CA HIS A 89 -8.44 14.03 -8.99
C HIS A 89 -7.62 15.32 -9.18
N SER A 90 -6.62 15.51 -8.30
CA SER A 90 -5.75 16.69 -8.24
C SER A 90 -5.11 17.06 -9.57
N THR A 91 -5.04 16.11 -10.53
CA THR A 91 -4.76 16.42 -11.93
C THR A 91 -5.75 15.68 -12.86
N PRO A 92 -5.90 16.12 -14.11
CA PRO A 92 -6.77 15.44 -15.09
C PRO A 92 -6.38 13.98 -15.36
N THR A 93 -5.11 13.62 -15.11
CA THR A 93 -4.55 12.32 -15.45
C THR A 93 -4.21 11.45 -14.26
N GLU A 94 -4.09 12.01 -13.05
CA GLU A 94 -3.80 11.26 -11.82
C GLU A 94 -5.03 11.21 -10.91
N LEU A 95 -5.46 9.98 -10.60
CA LEU A 95 -6.63 9.70 -9.78
C LEU A 95 -6.23 8.92 -8.54
N ALA A 96 -6.84 9.24 -7.41
CA ALA A 96 -6.86 8.39 -6.23
C ALA A 96 -8.20 7.65 -6.20
N ILE A 97 -8.17 6.32 -6.22
CA ILE A 97 -9.36 5.48 -6.27
C ILE A 97 -9.41 4.50 -5.10
N GLN A 98 -10.60 4.31 -4.55
CA GLN A 98 -10.89 3.36 -3.48
C GLN A 98 -11.91 2.32 -3.95
N PRO A 99 -11.64 1.01 -3.84
CA PRO A 99 -12.67 -0.01 -4.04
C PRO A 99 -13.86 0.18 -3.08
N LYS A 100 -15.09 0.22 -3.59
CA LYS A 100 -16.31 0.43 -2.77
C LYS A 100 -16.47 -0.57 -1.63
N ARG A 101 -15.92 -1.79 -1.75
CA ARG A 101 -15.95 -2.79 -0.69
C ARG A 101 -15.22 -2.36 0.58
N PHE A 102 -14.32 -1.38 0.50
CA PHE A 102 -13.63 -0.83 1.66
C PHE A 102 -14.43 0.25 2.40
N ASP A 103 -15.55 0.75 1.88
CA ASP A 103 -16.31 1.84 2.50
C ASP A 103 -16.59 1.60 3.99
N LYS A 104 -17.16 0.42 4.33
CA LYS A 104 -17.46 0.06 5.73
C LYS A 104 -16.20 -0.17 6.56
N THR A 105 -15.18 -0.78 5.97
CA THR A 105 -13.93 -1.11 6.67
C THR A 105 -13.12 0.14 6.98
N GLU A 106 -13.04 1.08 6.03
CA GLU A 106 -12.39 2.38 6.17
C GLU A 106 -13.06 3.19 7.27
N GLU A 107 -14.39 3.31 7.25
CA GLU A 107 -15.14 4.04 8.27
C GLU A 107 -14.91 3.47 9.67
N GLN A 108 -14.99 2.13 9.81
CA GLN A 108 -14.73 1.45 11.08
C GLN A 108 -13.29 1.63 11.54
N LEU A 109 -12.32 1.54 10.63
CA LEU A 109 -10.90 1.70 10.93
C LEU A 109 -10.60 3.12 11.39
N ARG A 110 -11.10 4.12 10.64
CA ARG A 110 -10.97 5.54 10.97
C ARG A 110 -11.52 5.85 12.35
N ARG A 111 -12.70 5.34 12.69
CA ARG A 111 -13.31 5.53 14.03
C ARG A 111 -12.46 4.90 15.13
N LYS A 112 -11.98 3.67 14.94
CA LYS A 112 -11.14 2.98 15.93
C LYS A 112 -9.78 3.68 16.10
N MET A 113 -9.21 4.21 15.02
CA MET A 113 -7.99 5.02 15.04
C MET A 113 -8.19 6.27 15.89
N GLN A 114 -9.27 7.04 15.67
CA GLN A 114 -9.51 8.27 16.45
C GLN A 114 -9.50 7.97 17.95
N ILE A 115 -10.31 7.01 18.38
CA ILE A 115 -10.44 6.62 19.79
C ILE A 115 -9.09 6.17 20.38
N HIS A 116 -8.31 5.39 19.64
CA HIS A 116 -7.06 4.83 20.17
C HIS A 116 -5.95 5.88 20.38
N TYR A 117 -5.82 6.84 19.46
CA TYR A 117 -4.72 7.81 19.50
C TYR A 117 -5.06 9.12 20.21
N GLU A 118 -6.33 9.34 20.57
CA GLU A 118 -6.76 10.51 21.34
C GLU A 118 -6.17 10.48 22.78
N ASP A 119 -6.11 9.30 23.40
CA ASP A 119 -5.76 9.14 24.82
C ASP A 119 -4.25 8.95 25.12
N ASP A 120 -3.43 8.48 24.18
CA ASP A 120 -2.09 7.92 24.48
C ASP A 120 -0.93 8.67 23.78
N GLN A 121 -0.96 10.01 23.80
CA GLN A 121 -0.14 10.82 22.90
C GLN A 121 1.38 10.80 23.14
N ASP A 122 1.89 10.46 24.32
CA ASP A 122 3.34 10.54 24.58
C ASP A 122 4.07 9.20 24.51
N ARG A 123 3.38 8.09 24.77
CA ARG A 123 4.02 6.76 24.80
C ARG A 123 4.32 6.17 23.44
N ILE A 124 3.65 6.66 22.40
CA ILE A 124 3.71 6.10 21.04
C ILE A 124 4.48 7.01 20.06
N ARG A 125 5.28 7.96 20.56
CA ARG A 125 6.14 8.82 19.73
C ARG A 125 7.26 8.03 19.08
N ILE A 126 7.53 8.33 17.82
CA ILE A 126 8.68 7.76 17.09
C ILE A 126 9.90 8.65 17.33
N PRO A 127 11.02 8.11 17.84
CA PRO A 127 12.28 8.84 17.93
C PRO A 127 12.78 9.28 16.54
N SER A 128 13.47 10.42 16.46
CA SER A 128 13.96 10.94 15.18
C SER A 128 14.85 9.96 14.41
N CYS A 129 15.61 9.11 15.09
CA CYS A 129 16.45 8.08 14.45
C CYS A 129 15.67 6.96 13.76
N GLN A 130 14.36 6.86 14.01
CA GLN A 130 13.47 5.86 13.40
C GLN A 130 12.47 6.49 12.42
N LEU A 131 12.57 7.81 12.20
CA LEU A 131 11.82 8.50 11.15
C LEU A 131 12.62 8.43 9.86
N PHE A 132 12.31 7.46 9.01
CA PHE A 132 12.95 7.32 7.70
C PHE A 132 11.94 6.81 6.65
N PRO A 133 12.23 6.96 5.34
CA PRO A 133 11.27 6.66 4.28
C PRO A 133 10.73 5.21 4.35
N LYS A 134 9.46 5.05 3.96
CA LYS A 134 8.66 3.81 3.92
C LYS A 134 8.10 3.30 5.25
N VAL A 135 8.50 3.87 6.39
CA VAL A 135 7.95 3.49 7.69
C VAL A 135 6.45 3.82 7.74
N ALA A 136 5.65 2.85 8.16
CA ALA A 136 4.23 3.06 8.45
C ALA A 136 4.05 3.81 9.78
N CYS A 137 3.12 4.75 9.82
CA CYS A 137 2.88 5.59 10.98
C CYS A 137 1.40 5.95 11.16
N ALA A 138 1.06 6.41 12.34
CA ALA A 138 -0.12 7.22 12.58
C ALA A 138 0.28 8.69 12.55
N VAL A 139 -0.55 9.55 11.97
CA VAL A 139 -0.27 10.98 11.84
C VAL A 139 -1.51 11.80 12.20
N ARG A 140 -1.32 12.88 12.96
CA ARG A 140 -2.39 13.80 13.32
C ARG A 140 -2.40 15.01 12.38
N ILE A 141 -3.54 15.29 11.78
CA ILE A 141 -3.78 16.45 10.90
C ILE A 141 -5.13 17.03 11.28
N GLU A 142 -5.19 18.33 11.58
CA GLU A 142 -6.45 19.03 11.93
C GLU A 142 -7.26 18.28 13.01
N ASN A 143 -6.56 17.79 14.04
CA ASN A 143 -7.11 17.02 15.16
C ASN A 143 -7.71 15.65 14.78
N MET A 144 -7.42 15.14 13.59
CA MET A 144 -7.83 13.81 13.12
C MET A 144 -6.61 12.92 12.88
N TRP A 145 -6.72 11.66 13.25
CA TRP A 145 -5.68 10.64 13.08
C TRP A 145 -5.85 9.87 11.78
N TYR A 146 -4.77 9.76 11.03
CA TYR A 146 -4.71 9.06 9.75
C TYR A 146 -3.63 7.98 9.78
N ARG A 147 -3.80 6.98 8.93
CA ARG A 147 -2.73 6.04 8.58
C ARG A 147 -1.81 6.68 7.54
N GLY A 148 -0.52 6.66 7.79
CA GLY A 148 0.50 7.33 7.00
C GLY A 148 1.65 6.41 6.64
N LYS A 149 2.37 6.77 5.59
CA LYS A 149 3.66 6.20 5.20
C LYS A 149 4.66 7.34 5.05
N LEU A 150 5.79 7.28 5.77
CA LEU A 150 6.83 8.28 5.65
C LEU A 150 7.41 8.27 4.23
N GLU A 151 7.54 9.44 3.63
CA GLU A 151 8.19 9.62 2.33
C GLU A 151 9.55 10.27 2.52
N ASN A 152 9.69 11.55 2.18
CA ASN A 152 10.93 12.29 2.31
C ASN A 152 11.11 12.77 3.76
N VAL A 153 12.10 12.21 4.45
CA VAL A 153 12.48 12.61 5.81
C VAL A 153 13.83 13.30 5.77
N ALA A 154 13.83 14.62 5.97
CA ALA A 154 15.06 15.37 6.16
C ALA A 154 15.45 15.39 7.64
N ASP A 155 16.71 15.07 7.95
CA ASP A 155 17.19 14.91 9.33
C ASP A 155 17.02 16.19 10.16
N LEU A 156 17.43 17.33 9.59
CA LEU A 156 17.46 18.63 10.28
C LEU A 156 16.12 19.39 10.23
N SER A 157 15.13 18.91 9.47
CA SER A 157 13.82 19.55 9.36
C SER A 157 12.89 19.09 10.49
N PRO A 158 12.13 19.99 11.15
CA PRO A 158 11.04 19.57 12.04
C PRO A 158 9.82 19.05 11.28
N TRP A 159 9.80 19.22 9.95
CA TRP A 159 8.73 18.81 9.05
C TRP A 159 9.13 17.58 8.23
N VAL A 160 8.14 16.75 7.89
CA VAL A 160 8.30 15.56 7.06
C VAL A 160 7.07 15.36 6.18
N TYR A 161 7.27 14.75 5.01
CA TYR A 161 6.17 14.35 4.14
C TYR A 161 5.66 12.96 4.49
N VAL A 162 4.34 12.86 4.67
CA VAL A 162 3.63 11.63 4.97
C VAL A 162 2.56 11.41 3.92
N TYR A 163 2.59 10.24 3.29
CA TYR A 163 1.55 9.79 2.38
C TYR A 163 0.39 9.15 3.15
N LEU A 164 -0.80 9.73 3.06
CA LEU A 164 -2.01 9.24 3.71
C LEU A 164 -2.57 8.06 2.92
N VAL A 165 -2.32 6.84 3.39
CA VAL A 165 -2.53 5.60 2.61
C VAL A 165 -3.99 5.28 2.30
N ASP A 166 -4.92 5.87 3.06
CA ASP A 166 -6.37 5.69 2.88
C ASP A 166 -7.04 6.90 2.23
N VAL A 167 -6.27 7.94 1.90
CA VAL A 167 -6.77 9.15 1.22
C VAL A 167 -6.13 9.29 -0.16
N GLY A 168 -4.88 8.86 -0.33
CA GLY A 168 -4.17 8.92 -1.60
C GLY A 168 -3.36 10.18 -1.84
N MET A 169 -3.07 10.96 -0.79
CA MET A 169 -2.35 12.23 -0.89
C MET A 169 -1.22 12.35 0.13
N SER A 170 -0.18 13.11 -0.23
CA SER A 170 0.90 13.46 0.69
C SER A 170 0.61 14.77 1.41
N ARG A 171 0.98 14.84 2.68
CA ARG A 171 0.87 16.05 3.52
C ARG A 171 2.19 16.29 4.23
N GLN A 172 2.56 17.57 4.32
CA GLN A 172 3.66 18.00 5.17
C GLN A 172 3.13 18.14 6.60
N VAL A 173 3.78 17.48 7.55
CA VAL A 173 3.38 17.46 8.97
C VAL A 173 4.60 17.64 9.86
N ALA A 174 4.37 18.11 11.09
CA ALA A 174 5.44 18.19 12.08
C ALA A 174 5.79 16.77 12.56
N LYS A 175 7.08 16.50 12.79
CA LYS A 175 7.54 15.23 13.38
C LYS A 175 6.87 14.95 14.73
N SER A 176 6.47 16.00 15.46
CA SER A 176 5.73 15.91 16.72
C SER A 176 4.29 15.41 16.59
N ASP A 177 3.71 15.35 15.39
CA ASP A 177 2.37 14.82 15.14
C ASP A 177 2.39 13.37 14.64
N ILE A 178 3.57 12.74 14.58
CA ILE A 178 3.76 11.37 14.11
C ILE A 178 3.90 10.41 15.28
N ARG A 179 3.23 9.27 15.17
CA ARG A 179 3.24 8.17 16.14
C ARG A 179 3.47 6.83 15.46
N TYR A 180 3.94 5.85 16.21
CA TYR A 180 3.94 4.46 15.75
C TYR A 180 2.52 4.06 15.37
N LEU A 181 2.40 3.27 14.31
CA LEU A 181 1.14 2.65 13.96
C LEU A 181 0.98 1.35 14.75
N ASP A 182 0.04 1.26 15.68
CA ASP A 182 -0.34 -0.01 16.31
C ASP A 182 -0.65 -1.06 15.24
N SER A 183 -0.05 -2.24 15.40
CA SER A 183 -0.12 -3.35 14.45
C SER A 183 -1.55 -3.68 14.05
N LYS A 184 -2.55 -3.59 14.96
CA LYS A 184 -3.96 -3.87 14.65
C LYS A 184 -4.54 -2.96 13.55
N PHE A 185 -3.93 -1.81 13.31
CA PHE A 185 -4.30 -0.89 12.24
C PHE A 185 -3.43 -1.03 10.98
N GLY A 186 -2.27 -1.68 11.07
CA GLY A 186 -1.39 -1.95 9.93
C GLY A 186 -1.72 -3.22 9.14
N HIS A 187 -2.48 -4.16 9.72
CA HIS A 187 -2.91 -5.38 9.02
C HIS A 187 -3.84 -5.10 7.83
N TYR A 188 -4.54 -3.97 7.84
CA TYR A 188 -5.35 -3.55 6.70
C TYR A 188 -4.42 -3.01 5.60
N PRO A 189 -4.59 -3.43 4.34
CA PRO A 189 -3.83 -2.84 3.24
C PRO A 189 -4.17 -1.34 3.12
N PRO A 190 -3.30 -0.54 2.47
CA PRO A 190 -3.67 0.77 1.95
C PRO A 190 -4.97 0.67 1.15
N MET A 191 -5.98 1.47 1.51
CA MET A 191 -7.31 1.35 0.92
C MET A 191 -7.48 2.17 -0.36
N VAL A 192 -6.53 3.06 -0.66
CA VAL A 192 -6.52 3.89 -1.86
C VAL A 192 -5.35 3.53 -2.76
N ALA A 193 -5.65 3.34 -4.04
CA ALA A 193 -4.65 3.21 -5.09
C ALA A 193 -4.55 4.52 -5.87
N ARG A 194 -3.33 4.93 -6.24
CA ARG A 194 -3.12 5.98 -7.24
C ARG A 194 -3.01 5.34 -8.61
N GLY A 195 -3.78 5.85 -9.55
CA GLY A 195 -3.75 5.46 -10.95
C GLY A 195 -3.43 6.67 -11.82
N ARG A 196 -2.88 6.38 -13.01
CA ARG A 196 -2.78 7.34 -14.10
C ARG A 196 -3.65 6.86 -15.25
N ILE A 197 -4.46 7.76 -15.81
CA ILE A 197 -5.17 7.49 -17.06
C ILE A 197 -4.13 7.46 -18.19
N ARG A 198 -4.02 6.32 -18.89
CA ARG A 198 -3.18 6.20 -20.08
C ARG A 198 -3.86 6.91 -21.26
N ASP A 199 -3.05 7.38 -22.21
CA ASP A 199 -3.49 7.98 -23.49
C ASP A 199 -4.09 9.40 -23.41
N LEU A 200 -3.98 10.07 -22.26
CA LEU A 200 -4.09 11.52 -22.16
C LEU A 200 -2.67 12.11 -22.11
N GLU A 201 -2.07 12.37 -23.27
CA GLU A 201 -0.90 13.24 -23.31
C GLU A 201 -1.30 14.60 -22.75
N SER A 202 -0.58 15.06 -21.73
CA SER A 202 -0.72 16.43 -21.25
C SER A 202 -0.20 17.29 -22.38
N GLY A 203 -1.11 17.87 -23.16
CA GLY A 203 -0.74 18.79 -24.23
C GLY A 203 0.16 19.87 -23.67
N SER A 204 1.44 19.81 -24.04
CA SER A 204 2.46 20.82 -23.84
C SER A 204 2.58 21.67 -25.09
#